data_AF-A0A7C4URQ2-F1
#
_entry.id   AF-A0A7C4URQ2-F1
#
_cell.length_a   1.000
_cell.length_b   1.000
_cell.length_c   1.000
_cell.angle_alpha   90.00
_cell.angle_beta   90.00
_cell.angle_gamma   90.00
#
_symmetry.space_group_name_H-M   'P 1'
#
loop_
_entity.id
_entity.type
_entity.pdbx_description
1 polymer ?
#
loop_
_entity_poly.entity_id
_entity_poly.type
_entity_poly.pdbx_seq_one_letter_code
_entity_poly.pdbx_strand_id
1 'polypeptide(L)'
;MTLYELYDLIYSYIAEDIITYSIAGVLLIILIYITRKWSLPFLFYAIETLIYLIIMHVVMHGLVILAVWFYVNTQMRALRPDGTPAYVPDWQTPLVDFWNRSGYIPDWLFKLEFFLAVLIIFLVWRYRPPKLGPVKRRRKFKVSEEYELMKKELEEKKKRYLKDILP
;
A
#
# COMPACT_ATOMS: atom_id res chain seq x y z
N MET A 1 19.98 8.70 -15.30
CA MET A 1 19.82 7.24 -15.11
C MET A 1 18.82 6.76 -16.13
N THR A 2 19.28 6.03 -17.14
CA THR A 2 18.38 5.47 -18.16
C THR A 2 17.71 4.21 -17.63
N LEU A 3 16.56 3.82 -18.18
CA LEU A 3 15.84 2.60 -17.75
C LEU A 3 16.70 1.33 -17.87
N TYR A 4 17.66 1.32 -18.81
CA TYR A 4 18.61 0.23 -19.01
C TYR A 4 19.67 0.15 -17.90
N GLU A 5 20.22 1.30 -17.47
CA GLU A 5 21.16 1.34 -16.35
C GLU A 5 20.49 0.92 -15.03
N LEU A 6 19.23 1.29 -14.83
CA LEU A 6 18.43 0.83 -13.70
C LEU A 6 18.20 -0.69 -13.75
N TYR A 7 17.90 -1.23 -14.93
CA TYR A 7 17.70 -2.65 -15.13
C TYR A 7 18.98 -3.46 -14.83
N ASP A 8 20.12 -3.04 -15.35
CA ASP A 8 21.40 -3.73 -15.11
C ASP A 8 21.83 -3.63 -13.64
N LEU A 9 21.59 -2.49 -12.98
CA LEU A 9 21.88 -2.33 -11.56
C LEU A 9 20.98 -3.21 -10.68
N ILE A 10 19.69 -3.28 -10.99
CA ILE A 10 18.74 -4.14 -10.27
C ILE A 10 19.06 -5.61 -10.54
N TYR A 11 19.38 -5.97 -11.77
CA TYR A 11 19.70 -7.35 -12.15
C TYR A 11 20.99 -7.83 -11.48
N SER A 12 22.05 -7.01 -11.48
CA SER A 12 23.31 -7.35 -10.82
C SER A 12 23.14 -7.52 -9.31
N TYR A 13 22.41 -6.61 -8.65
CA TYR A 13 22.16 -6.67 -7.22
C TYR A 13 21.28 -7.87 -6.81
N ILE A 14 20.29 -8.21 -7.63
CA ILE A 14 19.45 -9.40 -7.40
C ILE A 14 20.22 -10.69 -7.71
N ALA A 15 21.07 -10.70 -8.74
CA ALA A 15 21.81 -11.88 -9.16
C ALA A 15 22.91 -12.28 -8.17
N GLU A 16 23.58 -11.31 -7.54
CA GLU A 16 24.64 -11.57 -6.54
C GLU A 16 24.08 -12.30 -5.31
N ASP A 17 22.87 -11.95 -4.85
CA ASP A 17 22.30 -12.46 -3.60
C ASP A 17 20.98 -13.24 -3.80
N ILE A 18 20.73 -13.75 -5.01
CA ILE A 18 19.45 -14.40 -5.36
C ILE A 18 19.12 -15.60 -4.46
N ILE A 19 20.17 -16.32 -4.00
CA ILE A 19 20.06 -17.47 -3.10
C ILE A 19 19.65 -16.99 -1.71
N THR A 20 20.27 -15.92 -1.20
CA THR A 20 19.95 -15.33 0.09
C THR A 20 18.52 -14.80 0.11
N TYR A 21 18.10 -14.09 -0.95
CA TYR A 21 16.75 -13.54 -1.09
C TYR A 21 15.69 -14.64 -1.26
N SER A 22 15.98 -15.71 -2.01
CA SER A 22 15.04 -16.81 -2.19
C SER A 22 14.84 -17.63 -0.91
N ILE A 23 15.91 -17.90 -0.15
CA ILE A 23 15.81 -18.57 1.17
C ILE A 23 15.02 -17.70 2.15
N ALA A 24 15.33 -16.41 2.22
CA ALA A 24 14.60 -15.47 3.07
C ALA A 24 13.11 -15.41 2.68
N GLY A 25 12.79 -15.36 1.38
CA GLY A 25 11.43 -15.35 0.87
C GLY A 25 10.64 -16.62 1.24
N VAL A 26 11.25 -17.80 1.10
CA VAL A 26 10.61 -19.07 1.47
C VAL A 26 10.34 -19.15 2.97
N LEU A 27 11.30 -18.75 3.81
CA LEU A 27 11.10 -18.66 5.26
C LEU A 27 9.97 -17.71 5.64
N LEU A 28 9.89 -16.56 4.96
CA LEU A 28 8.84 -15.56 5.18
C LEU A 28 7.46 -16.10 4.78
N ILE A 29 7.37 -16.83 3.67
CA ILE A 29 6.13 -17.50 3.22
C ILE A 29 5.68 -18.56 4.23
N ILE A 30 6.61 -19.39 4.73
CA ILE A 30 6.31 -20.41 5.75
C ILE A 30 5.82 -19.75 7.05
N LEU A 31 6.49 -18.69 7.49
CA LEU A 31 6.10 -17.92 8.67
C LEU A 31 4.71 -17.29 8.49
N ILE A 32 4.42 -16.69 7.33
CA ILE A 32 3.10 -16.13 6.99
C ILE A 32 2.04 -17.24 6.96
N TYR A 33 2.37 -18.42 6.43
CA TYR A 33 1.44 -19.55 6.36
C TYR A 33 1.04 -20.05 7.76
N ILE A 34 2.02 -20.20 8.66
CA ILE A 34 1.77 -20.62 10.05
C ILE A 34 0.99 -19.55 10.82
N THR A 35 1.39 -18.28 10.65
CA THR A 35 0.75 -17.14 11.33
C THR A 35 -0.49 -16.62 10.63
N ARG A 36 -0.97 -17.26 9.56
CA ARG A 36 -2.05 -16.81 8.65
C ARG A 36 -3.28 -16.21 9.35
N LYS A 37 -3.66 -16.75 10.50
CA LYS A 37 -4.83 -16.28 11.27
C LYS A 37 -4.62 -14.88 11.89
N TRP A 38 -3.36 -14.48 12.10
CA TRP A 38 -2.93 -13.26 12.77
C TRP A 38 -2.17 -12.31 11.83
N SER A 39 -1.45 -12.84 10.84
CA SER A 39 -0.66 -12.06 9.89
C SER A 39 -1.51 -11.33 8.84
N LEU A 40 -2.67 -11.89 8.45
CA LEU A 40 -3.57 -11.26 7.48
C LEU A 40 -4.11 -9.88 7.94
N PRO A 41 -4.70 -9.75 9.15
CA PRO A 41 -5.14 -8.45 9.67
C PRO A 41 -4.00 -7.44 9.77
N PHE A 42 -2.82 -7.91 10.20
CA PHE A 42 -1.63 -7.06 10.28
C PHE A 42 -1.15 -6.57 8.92
N LEU A 43 -1.18 -7.44 7.90
CA LEU A 43 -0.75 -7.10 6.54
C LEU A 43 -1.70 -6.10 5.87
N PHE A 44 -3.01 -6.27 6.04
CA PHE A 44 -3.98 -5.25 5.59
C PHE A 44 -3.79 -3.90 6.30
N TYR A 45 -3.46 -3.93 7.58
CA TYR A 45 -3.16 -2.73 8.35
C TYR A 45 -1.87 -2.04 7.88
N ALA A 46 -0.83 -2.82 7.59
CA ALA A 46 0.43 -2.32 7.03
C ALA A 46 0.22 -1.72 5.62
N ILE A 47 -0.61 -2.34 4.77
CA ILE A 47 -0.94 -1.79 3.46
C ILE A 47 -1.72 -0.48 3.60
N GLU A 48 -2.72 -0.44 4.49
CA GLU A 48 -3.52 0.77 4.72
C GLU A 48 -2.66 1.94 5.22
N THR A 49 -1.77 1.67 6.18
CA THR A 49 -0.79 2.68 6.67
C THR A 49 0.15 3.13 5.57
N LEU A 50 0.66 2.21 4.73
CA LEU A 50 1.49 2.54 3.58
C LEU A 50 0.76 3.43 2.56
N ILE A 51 -0.52 3.14 2.26
CA ILE A 51 -1.35 3.99 1.39
C ILE A 51 -1.46 5.41 1.96
N TYR A 52 -1.72 5.55 3.27
CA TYR A 52 -1.79 6.87 3.89
C TYR A 52 -0.47 7.64 3.83
N LEU A 53 0.67 6.95 3.99
CA LEU A 53 1.98 7.58 3.85
C LEU A 53 2.24 8.04 2.42
N ILE A 54 1.89 7.25 1.40
CA ILE A 54 2.00 7.64 -0.01
C ILE A 54 1.13 8.87 -0.29
N ILE A 55 -0.13 8.85 0.16
CA ILE A 55 -1.04 9.99 -0.04
C ILE A 55 -0.49 11.25 0.63
N MET A 56 -0.01 11.14 1.87
CA MET A 56 0.58 12.27 2.59
C MET A 56 1.80 12.82 1.85
N HIS A 57 2.70 11.95 1.38
CA HIS A 57 3.89 12.35 0.63
C HIS A 57 3.53 13.12 -0.65
N VAL A 58 2.58 12.61 -1.44
CA VAL A 58 2.09 13.28 -2.66
C VAL A 58 1.43 14.63 -2.33
N VAL A 59 0.63 14.69 -1.28
CA VAL A 59 0.00 15.94 -0.82
C VAL A 59 1.05 16.95 -0.38
N MET A 60 2.07 16.52 0.38
CA MET A 60 3.19 17.36 0.79
C MET A 60 3.94 17.94 -0.40
N HIS A 61 4.22 17.11 -1.41
CA HIS A 61 4.85 17.58 -2.64
C HIS A 61 4.01 18.67 -3.33
N GLY A 62 2.70 18.45 -3.46
CA GLY A 62 1.77 19.45 -4.01
C GLY A 62 1.72 20.74 -3.19
N LEU A 63 1.72 20.64 -1.85
CA LEU A 63 1.72 21.82 -0.96
C LEU A 63 3.00 22.64 -1.09
N VAL A 64 4.16 21.99 -1.27
CA VAL A 64 5.43 22.68 -1.46
C VAL A 64 5.44 23.44 -2.78
N ILE A 65 5.00 22.81 -3.87
CA ILE A 65 4.88 23.48 -5.18
C ILE A 65 3.93 24.67 -5.07
N LEU A 66 2.78 24.50 -4.42
CA LEU A 66 1.81 25.56 -4.21
C LEU A 66 2.37 26.70 -3.34
N ALA A 67 3.13 26.38 -2.28
CA ALA A 67 3.77 27.35 -1.42
C ALA A 67 4.86 28.15 -2.15
N VAL A 68 5.67 27.49 -2.99
CA VAL A 68 6.66 28.15 -3.85
C VAL A 68 5.96 29.07 -4.85
N TRP A 69 4.93 28.57 -5.52
CA TRP A 69 4.13 29.37 -6.44
C TRP A 69 3.51 30.59 -5.74
N PHE A 70 2.91 30.40 -4.57
CA PHE A 70 2.31 31.47 -3.80
C PHE A 70 3.36 32.49 -3.34
N TYR A 71 4.51 32.04 -2.84
CA TYR A 71 5.61 32.90 -2.43
C TYR A 71 6.13 33.77 -3.58
N VAL A 72 6.31 33.19 -4.77
CA VAL A 72 6.77 33.92 -5.96
C VAL A 72 5.75 34.97 -6.41
N ASN A 73 4.45 34.65 -6.38
CA ASN A 73 3.40 35.58 -6.84
C ASN A 73 3.03 36.66 -5.82
N THR A 74 3.20 36.41 -4.52
CA THR A 74 2.84 37.37 -3.45
C THR A 74 3.99 38.27 -3.05
N GLN A 75 5.23 37.84 -3.24
CA GLN A 75 6.36 38.76 -3.10
C GLN A 75 6.38 39.71 -4.29
N MET A 76 5.98 40.97 -4.05
CA MET A 76 6.22 42.09 -4.97
C MET A 76 7.72 42.41 -5.06
N ARG A 77 8.54 41.45 -5.51
CA ARG A 77 9.97 41.63 -5.72
C ARG A 77 10.21 42.13 -7.12
N ALA A 78 11.25 42.97 -7.26
CA ALA A 78 11.66 43.51 -8.54
C ALA A 78 11.87 42.36 -9.55
N LEU A 79 11.10 42.42 -10.63
CA LEU A 79 11.29 41.55 -11.80
C LEU A 79 12.68 41.86 -12.38
N ARG A 80 13.41 40.82 -12.81
CA ARG A 80 14.58 41.02 -13.68
C ARG A 80 14.11 41.72 -14.97
N PRO A 81 15.01 42.39 -15.70
CA PRO A 81 14.67 43.00 -16.99
C PRO A 81 14.01 42.02 -17.99
N ASP A 82 14.23 40.71 -17.81
CA ASP A 82 13.62 39.63 -18.62
C ASP A 82 12.23 39.19 -18.13
N GLY A 83 11.61 39.89 -17.17
CA GLY A 83 10.28 39.57 -16.64
C GLY A 83 10.22 38.34 -15.71
N THR A 84 11.36 37.76 -15.34
CA THR A 84 11.45 36.65 -14.39
C THR A 84 11.66 37.14 -12.96
N PRO A 85 11.13 36.45 -11.94
CA PRO A 85 11.35 36.81 -10.53
C PRO A 85 12.85 36.73 -10.18
N ALA A 86 13.36 37.72 -9.45
CA ALA A 86 14.78 37.80 -9.11
C ALA A 86 15.30 36.68 -8.20
N TYR A 87 14.39 36.02 -7.46
CA TYR A 87 14.69 34.93 -6.54
C TYR A 87 13.50 33.95 -6.49
N VAL A 88 13.75 32.70 -6.82
CA VAL A 88 12.80 31.59 -6.65
C VAL A 88 13.37 30.69 -5.55
N PRO A 89 12.62 30.37 -4.47
CA PRO A 89 13.08 29.41 -3.49
C PRO A 89 13.21 28.02 -4.13
N ASP A 90 14.38 27.40 -4.00
CA ASP A 90 14.64 26.04 -4.50
C ASP A 90 14.04 24.96 -3.56
N TRP A 91 12.82 25.18 -3.06
CA TRP A 91 12.18 24.22 -2.19
C TRP A 91 11.74 23.01 -2.98
N GLN A 92 12.30 21.85 -2.65
CA GLN A 92 12.09 20.60 -3.37
C GLN A 92 11.88 19.46 -2.38
N THR A 93 10.97 18.57 -2.76
CA THR A 93 10.74 17.29 -2.11
C THR A 93 10.86 16.19 -3.17
N PRO A 94 11.64 15.14 -2.93
CA PRO A 94 11.84 14.08 -3.92
C PRO A 94 10.57 13.24 -4.04
N LEU A 95 9.98 13.15 -5.24
CA LEU A 95 8.71 12.42 -5.46
C LEU A 95 8.91 10.89 -5.54
N VAL A 96 10.07 10.45 -6.04
CA VAL A 96 10.36 9.02 -6.32
C VAL A 96 11.25 8.43 -5.23
N ASP A 97 12.30 9.16 -4.84
CA ASP A 97 13.23 8.72 -3.81
C ASP A 97 12.69 9.05 -2.41
N PHE A 98 11.79 8.20 -1.93
CA PHE A 98 11.20 8.33 -0.58
C PHE A 98 12.29 8.46 0.48
N TRP A 99 12.24 9.55 1.24
CA TRP A 99 13.10 9.81 2.41
C TRP A 99 14.61 9.88 2.10
N ASN A 100 15.01 10.07 0.84
CA ASN A 100 16.38 10.42 0.53
C ASN A 100 16.66 11.87 0.97
N ARG A 101 17.35 12.04 2.11
CA ARG A 101 17.66 13.35 2.70
C ARG A 101 18.32 14.32 1.73
N SER A 102 19.13 13.84 0.79
CA SER A 102 19.82 14.71 -0.17
C SER A 102 18.88 15.37 -1.18
N GLY A 103 17.68 14.82 -1.38
CA GLY A 103 16.66 15.40 -2.26
C GLY A 103 15.77 16.44 -1.59
N TYR A 104 15.86 16.60 -0.27
CA TYR A 104 15.07 17.58 0.47
C TYR A 104 15.84 18.87 0.59
N ILE A 105 15.34 19.91 -0.07
CA ILE A 105 15.89 21.25 0.04
C ILE A 105 14.73 22.15 0.44
N PRO A 106 14.83 22.93 1.53
CA PRO A 106 15.69 22.81 2.71
C PRO A 106 15.33 21.65 3.68
N ASP A 107 16.27 21.27 4.56
CA ASP A 107 16.18 20.15 5.54
C ASP A 107 14.95 20.15 6.46
N TRP A 108 14.33 21.31 6.72
CA TRP A 108 13.16 21.36 7.60
C TRP A 108 11.95 20.67 6.96
N LEU A 109 11.88 20.61 5.63
CA LEU A 109 10.83 19.89 4.89
C LEU A 109 10.85 18.41 5.22
N PHE A 110 12.05 17.81 5.28
CA PHE A 110 12.21 16.42 5.69
C PHE A 110 11.69 16.19 7.12
N LYS A 111 12.03 17.09 8.05
CA LYS A 111 11.56 16.98 9.45
C LYS A 111 10.04 17.09 9.55
N LEU A 112 9.43 17.98 8.77
CA LEU A 112 7.98 18.16 8.74
C LEU A 112 7.27 16.95 8.13
N GLU A 113 7.76 16.42 7.01
CA GLU A 113 7.21 15.21 6.40
C GLU A 113 7.36 14.00 7.35
N PHE A 114 8.53 13.84 7.97
CA PHE A 114 8.76 12.78 8.95
C PHE A 114 7.85 12.90 10.16
N PHE A 115 7.64 14.12 10.67
CA PHE A 115 6.69 14.37 11.75
C PHE A 115 5.26 13.98 11.35
N LEU A 116 4.81 14.35 10.15
CA LEU A 116 3.50 13.96 9.63
C LEU A 116 3.37 12.44 9.45
N ALA A 117 4.42 11.77 8.99
CA ALA A 117 4.44 10.30 8.88
C ALA A 117 4.25 9.63 10.26
N VAL A 118 5.00 10.08 11.28
CA VAL A 118 4.85 9.59 12.65
C VAL A 118 3.46 9.90 13.21
N LEU A 119 2.94 11.09 12.95
CA LEU A 119 1.59 11.48 13.36
C LEU A 119 0.53 10.57 12.74
N ILE A 120 0.62 10.27 11.43
CA ILE A 120 -0.29 9.34 10.75
C ILE A 120 -0.21 7.95 11.37
N ILE A 121 1.00 7.42 11.59
CA ILE A 121 1.17 6.12 12.23
C ILE A 121 0.50 6.09 13.61
N PHE A 122 0.71 7.14 14.40
CA PHE A 122 0.07 7.29 15.71
C PHE A 122 -1.47 7.38 15.60
N LEU A 123 -1.99 8.16 14.66
CA LEU A 123 -3.43 8.32 14.43
C LEU A 123 -4.08 6.99 14.00
N VAL A 124 -3.47 6.28 13.05
CA VAL A 124 -4.00 4.98 12.60
C VAL A 124 -3.95 3.98 13.75
N TRP A 125 -2.88 3.98 14.56
CA TRP A 125 -2.78 3.13 15.74
C TRP A 125 -3.85 3.44 16.78
N ARG A 126 -4.10 4.73 17.06
CA ARG A 126 -5.04 5.19 18.09
C ARG A 126 -6.51 5.07 17.70
N TYR A 127 -6.85 5.39 16.46
CA TYR A 127 -8.25 5.47 15.99
C TYR A 127 -8.71 4.20 15.27
N ARG A 128 -7.79 3.41 14.75
CA ARG A 128 -8.12 2.21 13.98
C ARG A 128 -7.27 1.02 14.44
N PRO A 129 -7.30 0.65 15.73
CA PRO A 129 -6.51 -0.46 16.22
C PRO A 129 -6.81 -1.72 15.39
N PRO A 130 -5.77 -2.48 14.99
CA PRO A 130 -5.96 -3.67 14.19
C PRO A 130 -6.89 -4.61 14.94
N LYS A 131 -8.02 -4.97 14.31
CA LYS A 131 -8.91 -6.01 14.85
C LYS A 131 -8.21 -7.36 14.66
N LEU A 132 -7.29 -7.65 15.56
CA LEU A 132 -6.51 -8.90 15.67
C LEU A 132 -7.41 -10.02 16.21
N GLY A 133 -8.53 -10.25 15.52
CA GLY A 133 -9.39 -11.40 15.75
C GLY A 133 -9.13 -12.45 14.68
N PRO A 134 -9.32 -13.74 14.96
CA PRO A 134 -9.30 -14.76 13.92
C PRO A 134 -10.31 -14.36 12.84
N VAL A 135 -9.85 -14.23 11.60
CA VAL A 135 -10.73 -13.99 10.44
C VAL A 135 -11.86 -15.00 10.51
N LYS A 136 -13.09 -14.54 10.78
CA LYS A 136 -14.25 -15.43 10.90
C LYS A 136 -14.31 -16.26 9.63
N ARG A 137 -14.01 -17.55 9.75
CA ARG A 137 -14.09 -18.53 8.65
C ARG A 137 -15.45 -18.30 8.01
N ARG A 138 -15.50 -18.03 6.69
CA ARG A 138 -16.73 -17.75 5.93
C ARG A 138 -17.85 -18.58 6.54
N ARG A 139 -18.88 -17.92 7.09
CA ARG A 139 -20.10 -18.60 7.53
C ARG A 139 -20.46 -19.55 6.39
N LYS A 140 -20.61 -20.84 6.68
CA LYS A 140 -21.22 -21.77 5.72
C LYS A 140 -22.40 -21.02 5.13
N PHE A 141 -22.43 -20.87 3.81
CA PHE A 141 -23.58 -20.31 3.12
C PHE A 141 -24.78 -21.01 3.74
N LYS A 142 -25.69 -20.25 4.36
CA LYS A 142 -26.87 -20.85 4.98
C LYS A 142 -27.66 -21.38 3.79
N VAL A 143 -27.40 -22.63 3.41
CA VAL A 143 -28.10 -23.32 2.34
C VAL A 143 -29.56 -23.15 2.70
N SER A 144 -30.32 -22.51 1.80
CA SER A 144 -31.74 -22.25 2.10
C SER A 144 -32.40 -23.60 2.38
N GLU A 145 -33.31 -23.61 3.35
CA GLU A 145 -34.06 -24.82 3.68
C GLU A 145 -34.76 -25.38 2.43
N GLU A 146 -35.15 -24.48 1.53
CA GLU A 146 -35.67 -24.72 0.19
C GLU A 146 -34.70 -25.47 -0.74
N TYR A 147 -33.39 -25.18 -0.69
CA TYR A 147 -32.39 -25.92 -1.47
C TYR A 147 -32.16 -27.34 -0.93
N GLU A 148 -32.17 -27.52 0.40
CA GLU A 148 -32.09 -28.84 1.03
C GLU A 148 -33.33 -29.69 0.71
N LEU A 149 -34.52 -29.07 0.71
CA LEU A 149 -35.78 -29.71 0.29
C LEU A 149 -35.75 -30.12 -1.19
N MET A 150 -35.39 -29.19 -2.08
CA MET A 150 -35.25 -29.46 -3.51
C MET A 150 -34.25 -30.59 -3.79
N LYS A 151 -33.12 -30.61 -3.07
CA LYS A 151 -32.12 -31.69 -3.21
C LYS A 151 -32.68 -33.04 -2.78
N LYS A 152 -33.42 -33.10 -1.66
CA LYS A 152 -34.10 -34.32 -1.20
C LYS A 152 -35.14 -34.82 -2.20
N GLU A 153 -35.97 -33.93 -2.73
CA GLU A 153 -36.95 -34.26 -3.76
C GLU A 153 -36.29 -34.82 -5.03
N LEU A 154 -35.16 -34.24 -5.43
CA LEU A 154 -34.40 -34.68 -6.60
C LEU A 154 -33.75 -36.06 -6.38
N GLU A 155 -33.23 -36.31 -5.17
CA GLU A 155 -32.71 -37.63 -4.77
C GLU A 155 -33.81 -38.70 -4.71
N GLU A 156 -34.99 -38.36 -4.20
CA GLU A 156 -36.15 -39.26 -4.20
C GLU A 156 -36.65 -39.57 -5.61
N LYS A 157 -36.78 -38.55 -6.47
CA LYS A 157 -37.10 -38.74 -7.89
C LYS A 157 -36.08 -39.65 -8.55
N LYS A 158 -34.79 -39.41 -8.36
CA LYS A 158 -33.71 -40.23 -8.92
C LYS A 158 -33.80 -41.69 -8.45
N LYS A 159 -34.08 -41.95 -7.17
CA LYS A 159 -34.30 -43.32 -6.65
C LYS A 159 -35.51 -43.99 -7.28
N ARG A 160 -36.60 -43.24 -7.49
CA ARG A 160 -37.82 -43.73 -8.12
C ARG A 160 -37.55 -44.14 -9.58
N TYR A 161 -36.90 -43.27 -10.35
CA TYR A 161 -36.47 -43.59 -11.72
C TYR A 161 -35.51 -44.78 -11.79
N LEU A 162 -34.55 -44.87 -10.86
CA LEU A 162 -33.64 -46.02 -10.82
C LEU A 162 -34.37 -47.33 -10.54
N LYS A 163 -35.41 -47.31 -9.71
CA LYS A 163 -36.25 -48.47 -9.41
C LYS A 163 -37.14 -48.89 -10.59
N ASP A 164 -37.57 -47.94 -11.41
CA ASP A 164 -38.36 -48.21 -12.61
C ASP A 164 -37.49 -48.71 -13.78
N ILE A 165 -36.20 -48.40 -13.78
CA ILE A 165 -35.23 -48.79 -14.83
C ILE A 165 -34.52 -50.12 -14.51
N LEU A 166 -34.33 -50.46 -13.23
CA LEU A 166 -33.76 -51.74 -12.80
C LEU A 166 -34.88 -52.75 -12.49
N PRO A 167 -35.09 -53.79 -13.32
CA PRO A 167 -36.11 -54.82 -13.10
C PRO A 167 -35.83 -55.70 -11.87
#